data_AF-Q23QQ2-F1
#
_entry.id   AF-Q23QQ2-F1
#
_cell.length_a   1.000
_cell.length_b   1.000
_cell.length_c   1.000
_cell.angle_alpha   90.00
_cell.angle_beta   90.00
_cell.angle_gamma   90.00
#
_symmetry.space_group_name_H-M   'P 1'
#
loop_
_entity.id
_entity.type
_entity.pdbx_description
1 polymer ?
#
loop_
_entity_poly.entity_id
_entity_poly.type
_entity_poly.pdbx_seq_one_letter_code
_entity_poly.pdbx_strand_id
1 'polypeptide(L)'
;MRKTCAFIFALLIIANATKLENLCARSDQLVKDCEPTAKPVCGVSISSNGQVRTDFINKCTACKAVETEFVVEGPCNSYPKTGSFCHPKQNTFKYCPQVIIPTCAVFEDQSNCKNPPCGYDDAINTCYACMSSDIALAFTGKCHQD
;
A
#
# COMPACT_ATOMS: atom_id res chain seq x y z
N MET A 1 49.63 22.56 22.93
CA MET A 1 48.82 21.32 22.90
C MET A 1 47.34 21.67 22.97
N ARG A 2 46.62 21.64 21.86
CA ARG A 2 45.15 21.56 21.82
C ARG A 2 44.79 20.58 20.71
N LYS A 3 44.40 19.38 21.12
CA LYS A 3 43.94 18.30 20.25
C LYS A 3 42.43 18.40 20.09
N THR A 4 41.95 17.81 18.98
CA THR A 4 40.58 17.35 18.71
C THR A 4 39.50 18.39 18.40
N CYS A 5 39.49 18.85 17.15
CA CYS A 5 38.26 19.17 16.40
C CYS A 5 38.06 18.09 15.32
N ALA A 6 37.35 17.01 15.64
CA ALA A 6 36.83 16.08 14.64
C ALA A 6 35.72 15.24 15.27
N PHE A 7 34.74 14.86 14.46
CA PHE A 7 33.62 13.95 14.73
C PHE A 7 32.38 14.52 15.40
N ILE A 8 31.49 15.17 14.62
CA ILE A 8 30.04 14.88 14.63
C ILE A 8 29.47 15.24 13.24
N PHE A 9 29.57 14.36 12.24
CA PHE A 9 28.83 14.45 10.98
C PHE A 9 28.63 13.05 10.39
N ALA A 10 27.89 12.20 11.11
CA ALA A 10 27.50 10.88 10.61
C ALA A 10 26.29 10.38 11.39
N LEU A 11 25.08 10.94 11.19
CA LEU A 11 23.86 10.39 11.79
C LEU A 11 22.54 10.92 11.15
N LEU A 12 22.51 11.23 9.85
CA LEU A 12 21.28 11.66 9.17
C LEU A 12 21.13 11.07 7.76
N ILE A 13 21.22 9.74 7.63
CA ILE A 13 20.79 9.04 6.40
C ILE A 13 20.04 7.74 6.79
N ILE A 14 18.96 7.84 7.57
CA ILE A 14 18.00 6.74 7.70
C ILE A 14 16.59 7.30 7.88
N ALA A 15 16.04 7.89 6.83
CA ALA A 15 14.60 8.11 6.75
C ALA A 15 14.21 8.03 5.27
N ASN A 16 13.08 7.40 4.98
CA ASN A 16 12.43 7.25 3.66
C ASN A 16 12.67 5.92 2.92
N ALA A 17 12.58 4.78 3.60
CA ALA A 17 12.53 3.45 2.93
C ALA A 17 11.29 2.59 3.30
N THR A 18 10.24 3.17 3.89
CA THR A 18 9.10 2.40 4.43
C THR A 18 8.14 1.89 3.35
N LYS A 19 8.02 2.54 2.19
CA LYS A 19 6.94 2.21 1.25
C LYS A 19 7.18 0.95 0.40
N LEU A 20 8.44 0.55 0.21
CA LEU A 20 8.78 -0.68 -0.53
C LEU A 20 8.50 -1.94 0.31
N GLU A 21 8.24 -1.78 1.61
CA GLU A 21 8.02 -2.90 2.52
C GLU A 21 6.70 -3.63 2.26
N ASN A 22 5.73 -3.04 1.54
CA ASN A 22 4.46 -3.73 1.29
C ASN A 22 4.50 -4.63 0.05
N LEU A 23 5.57 -4.58 -0.76
CA LEU A 23 5.75 -5.50 -1.89
C LEU A 23 6.26 -6.86 -1.42
N CYS A 24 5.77 -7.93 -2.04
CA CYS A 24 6.35 -9.26 -1.90
C CYS A 24 7.45 -9.43 -2.96
N ALA A 25 8.71 -9.44 -2.52
CA ALA A 25 9.83 -9.71 -3.40
C ALA A 25 9.94 -11.22 -3.69
N ARG A 26 10.56 -11.56 -4.81
CA ARG A 26 10.81 -12.97 -5.17
C ARG A 26 11.64 -13.71 -4.11
N SER A 27 12.50 -13.00 -3.38
CA SER A 27 13.25 -13.55 -2.25
C SER A 27 12.36 -13.97 -1.08
N ASP A 28 11.24 -13.28 -0.87
CA ASP A 28 10.33 -13.57 0.24
C ASP A 28 9.61 -14.91 0.04
N GLN A 29 9.38 -15.30 -1.23
CA GLN A 29 8.84 -16.60 -1.60
C GLN A 29 9.79 -17.77 -1.30
N LEU A 30 11.09 -17.51 -1.16
CA LEU A 30 12.11 -18.51 -0.88
C LEU A 30 12.34 -18.74 0.62
N VAL A 31 11.69 -17.94 1.48
CA VAL A 31 11.81 -18.06 2.93
C VAL A 31 11.23 -19.42 3.37
N LYS A 32 12.06 -20.24 4.00
CA LYS A 32 11.66 -21.59 4.45
C LYS A 32 10.62 -21.53 5.56
N ASP A 33 10.88 -20.72 6.59
CA ASP A 33 10.04 -20.66 7.78
C ASP A 33 9.63 -19.22 8.08
N CYS A 34 8.35 -19.02 8.35
CA CYS A 34 7.82 -17.75 8.84
C CYS A 34 7.61 -17.83 10.34
N GLU A 35 7.99 -16.79 11.05
CA GLU A 35 7.67 -16.66 12.47
C GLU A 35 6.13 -16.64 12.64
N PRO A 36 5.58 -17.36 13.63
CA PRO A 36 4.13 -17.44 13.85
C PRO A 36 3.53 -16.18 14.49
N THR A 37 4.25 -15.06 14.50
CA THR A 37 3.79 -13.81 15.10
C THR A 37 2.57 -13.27 14.34
N ALA A 38 1.46 -13.13 15.05
CA ALA A 38 0.19 -12.68 14.51
C ALA A 38 0.21 -11.16 14.29
N LYS A 39 0.36 -10.76 13.04
CA LYS A 39 0.25 -9.38 12.55
C LYS A 39 -0.57 -9.43 11.26
N PRO A 40 -1.90 -9.55 11.35
CA PRO A 40 -2.73 -9.91 10.21
C PRO A 40 -2.57 -8.91 9.06
N VAL A 41 -2.57 -9.44 7.84
CA VAL A 41 -2.45 -8.64 6.61
C VAL A 41 -3.43 -9.15 5.55
N CYS A 42 -3.79 -8.27 4.63
CA CYS A 42 -4.52 -8.60 3.43
C CYS A 42 -3.52 -8.75 2.28
N GLY A 43 -3.32 -9.98 1.82
CA GLY A 43 -2.51 -10.25 0.62
C GLY A 43 -3.34 -9.97 -0.63
N VAL A 44 -2.75 -9.26 -1.58
CA VAL A 44 -3.38 -8.86 -2.84
C VAL A 44 -2.65 -9.49 -4.01
N SER A 45 -3.40 -10.17 -4.88
CA SER A 45 -2.91 -10.66 -6.17
C SER A 45 -3.72 -10.03 -7.30
N ILE A 46 -3.08 -9.76 -8.44
CA ILE A 46 -3.74 -9.18 -9.61
C ILE A 46 -4.03 -10.30 -10.61
N SER A 47 -5.31 -10.45 -10.96
CA SER A 47 -5.78 -11.39 -11.97
C SER A 47 -6.43 -10.66 -13.14
N SER A 48 -6.76 -11.38 -14.21
CA SER A 48 -7.54 -10.83 -15.33
C SER A 48 -8.92 -10.31 -14.92
N ASN A 49 -9.46 -10.79 -13.79
CA ASN A 49 -10.77 -10.41 -13.27
C ASN A 49 -10.69 -9.33 -12.16
N GLY A 50 -9.50 -8.74 -11.95
CA GLY A 50 -9.25 -7.76 -10.91
C GLY A 50 -8.44 -8.32 -9.75
N GLN A 51 -8.57 -7.69 -8.57
CA GLN A 51 -7.80 -8.05 -7.40
C GLN A 51 -8.44 -9.20 -6.62
N VAL A 52 -7.65 -10.23 -6.32
CA VAL A 52 -8.04 -11.26 -5.35
C VAL A 52 -7.37 -10.90 -4.02
N ARG A 53 -8.16 -10.97 -2.95
CA ARG A 53 -7.78 -10.58 -1.59
C ARG A 53 -7.86 -11.80 -0.68
N THR A 54 -6.78 -12.07 0.05
CA THR A 54 -6.70 -13.23 0.94
C THR A 54 -6.14 -12.80 2.29
N ASP A 55 -6.80 -13.22 3.37
CA ASP A 55 -6.33 -12.97 4.73
C ASP A 55 -5.13 -13.86 5.06
N PHE A 56 -4.11 -13.27 5.66
CA PHE A 56 -2.94 -13.97 6.17
C PHE A 56 -2.62 -13.55 7.60
N ILE A 57 -2.05 -14.46 8.38
CA ILE A 57 -1.66 -14.19 9.77
C ILE A 57 -0.53 -13.17 9.87
N ASN A 58 0.33 -13.08 8.84
CA ASN A 58 1.36 -12.05 8.69
C ASN A 58 1.89 -11.93 7.26
N LYS A 59 2.64 -10.84 7.01
CA LYS A 59 3.31 -10.55 5.74
C LYS A 59 4.18 -11.71 5.21
N CYS A 60 4.95 -12.38 6.07
CA CYS A 60 5.81 -13.47 5.63
C CYS A 60 4.97 -14.60 5.02
N THR A 61 3.91 -15.02 5.72
CA THR A 61 3.00 -16.05 5.20
C THR A 61 2.29 -15.62 3.91
N ALA A 62 1.92 -14.35 3.81
CA ALA A 62 1.32 -13.79 2.60
C ALA A 62 2.30 -13.83 1.41
N CYS A 63 3.53 -13.35 1.59
CA CYS A 63 4.54 -13.29 0.53
C CYS A 63 5.13 -14.64 0.15
N LYS A 64 4.97 -15.67 0.99
CA LYS A 64 5.26 -17.06 0.60
C LYS A 64 4.22 -17.66 -0.35
N ALA A 65 2.99 -17.15 -0.34
CA ALA A 65 1.99 -17.58 -1.31
C ALA A 65 2.39 -17.04 -2.69
N VAL A 66 2.51 -17.93 -3.67
CA VAL A 66 3.10 -17.66 -5.00
C VAL A 66 2.40 -16.51 -5.73
N GLU A 67 1.12 -16.33 -5.48
CA GLU A 67 0.26 -15.38 -6.20
C GLU A 67 0.20 -14.00 -5.53
N THR A 68 0.62 -13.85 -4.27
CA THR A 68 0.56 -12.56 -3.58
C THR A 68 1.62 -11.61 -4.13
N GLU A 69 1.19 -10.46 -4.66
CA GLU A 69 2.09 -9.44 -5.20
C GLU A 69 2.49 -8.40 -4.15
N PHE A 70 1.53 -8.02 -3.30
CA PHE A 70 1.75 -7.07 -2.21
C PHE A 70 0.78 -7.31 -1.06
N VAL A 71 1.04 -6.68 0.07
CA VAL A 71 0.22 -6.76 1.28
C VAL A 71 -0.27 -5.39 1.71
N VAL A 72 -1.39 -5.37 2.42
CA VAL A 72 -1.89 -4.20 3.15
C VAL A 72 -2.10 -4.61 4.61
N GLU A 73 -1.83 -3.70 5.54
CA GLU A 73 -1.96 -4.00 6.97
C GLU A 73 -3.42 -4.33 7.36
N GLY A 74 -3.62 -5.28 8.28
CA GLY A 74 -4.94 -5.67 8.75
C GLY A 74 -5.69 -6.65 7.84
N PRO A 75 -6.83 -7.19 8.28
CA PRO A 75 -7.59 -8.19 7.53
C PRO A 75 -8.33 -7.58 6.34
N CYS A 76 -8.52 -8.35 5.27
CA CYS A 76 -9.18 -7.94 4.03
C CYS A 76 -10.62 -7.45 4.24
N ASN A 77 -11.32 -7.97 5.25
CA ASN A 77 -12.69 -7.59 5.59
C ASN A 77 -12.81 -6.21 6.26
N SER A 78 -11.70 -5.61 6.70
CA SER A 78 -11.67 -4.24 7.23
C SER A 78 -11.78 -3.19 6.13
N TYR A 79 -11.67 -3.60 4.87
CA TYR A 79 -11.70 -2.73 3.71
C TYR A 79 -12.98 -2.92 2.88
N PRO A 80 -13.48 -1.86 2.21
CA PRO A 80 -14.59 -1.96 1.29
C PRO A 80 -14.37 -3.04 0.21
N LYS A 81 -15.37 -3.90 0.00
CA LYS A 81 -15.34 -4.97 -1.01
C LYS A 81 -15.28 -4.44 -2.44
N THR A 82 -15.82 -3.25 -2.68
CA THR A 82 -15.91 -2.61 -4.00
C THR A 82 -14.67 -1.81 -4.38
N GLY A 83 -13.70 -1.67 -3.48
CA GLY A 83 -12.47 -0.94 -3.77
C GLY A 83 -11.38 -1.77 -4.43
N SER A 84 -10.33 -1.09 -4.86
CA SER A 84 -9.10 -1.66 -5.38
C SER A 84 -7.94 -1.01 -4.64
N PHE A 85 -7.04 -1.82 -4.11
CA PHE A 85 -5.83 -1.30 -3.48
C PHE A 85 -4.88 -0.77 -4.55
N CYS A 86 -4.21 0.34 -4.26
CA CYS A 86 -3.20 0.87 -5.16
C CYS A 86 -1.95 0.00 -5.09
N HIS A 87 -1.53 -0.56 -6.22
CA HIS A 87 -0.30 -1.35 -6.24
C HIS A 87 0.89 -0.44 -5.88
N PRO A 88 1.83 -0.83 -5.00
CA PRO A 88 2.88 0.07 -4.51
C PRO A 88 3.78 0.68 -5.59
N LYS A 89 3.89 0.03 -6.75
CA LYS A 89 4.64 0.53 -7.93
C LYS A 89 3.83 1.43 -8.86
N GLN A 90 2.52 1.58 -8.65
CA GLN A 90 1.63 2.30 -9.56
C GLN A 90 1.89 3.81 -9.59
N ASN A 91 2.45 4.37 -8.51
CA ASN A 91 2.93 5.75 -8.45
C ASN A 91 4.07 6.05 -9.45
N THR A 92 4.69 5.03 -10.03
CA THR A 92 5.73 5.20 -11.07
C THR A 92 5.17 5.21 -12.49
N PHE A 93 3.87 4.98 -12.66
CA PHE A 93 3.25 4.96 -13.98
C PHE A 93 3.24 6.37 -14.58
N LYS A 94 3.68 6.49 -15.83
CA LYS A 94 3.70 7.79 -16.53
C LYS A 94 2.37 8.14 -17.19
N TYR A 95 1.55 7.13 -17.47
CA TYR A 95 0.34 7.29 -18.27
C TYR A 95 -0.77 6.41 -17.71
N CYS A 96 -1.98 6.98 -17.65
CA CYS A 96 -3.21 6.29 -17.35
C CYS A 96 -4.19 6.46 -18.52
N PRO A 97 -5.14 5.53 -18.72
CA PRO A 97 -6.22 5.71 -19.67
C PRO A 97 -7.00 7.00 -19.37
N GLN A 98 -7.35 7.77 -20.41
CA GLN A 98 -8.14 9.01 -20.32
C GLN A 98 -9.65 8.73 -20.20
N VAL A 99 -10.03 7.67 -19.50
CA VAL A 99 -11.44 7.32 -19.27
C VAL A 99 -11.88 7.96 -17.96
N ILE A 100 -12.94 8.78 -18.01
CA ILE A 100 -13.47 9.47 -16.84
C ILE A 100 -14.45 8.54 -16.12
N ILE A 101 -14.04 8.05 -14.96
CA ILE A 101 -14.82 7.22 -14.04
C ILE A 101 -14.60 7.80 -12.65
N PRO A 102 -15.50 8.70 -12.17
CA PRO A 102 -15.33 9.36 -10.88
C PRO A 102 -14.99 8.35 -9.78
N THR A 103 -13.90 8.62 -9.06
CA THR A 103 -13.30 7.68 -8.14
C THR A 103 -12.99 8.38 -6.83
N CYS A 104 -13.40 7.78 -5.72
CA CYS A 104 -12.90 8.13 -4.41
C CYS A 104 -11.49 7.57 -4.24
N ALA A 105 -10.54 8.42 -3.88
CA ALA A 105 -9.17 8.04 -3.53
C ALA A 105 -8.98 8.17 -2.02
N VAL A 106 -8.75 7.06 -1.33
CA VAL A 106 -8.61 6.99 0.14
C VAL A 106 -7.15 6.95 0.54
N PHE A 107 -6.77 7.83 1.45
CA PHE A 107 -5.42 7.94 1.98
C PHE A 107 -5.00 6.72 2.80
N GLU A 108 -3.71 6.38 2.73
CA GLU A 108 -3.07 5.35 3.56
C GLU A 108 -3.08 5.75 5.04
N ASP A 109 -2.64 6.98 5.33
CA ASP A 109 -2.68 7.54 6.67
C ASP A 109 -4.01 8.24 6.93
N GLN A 110 -4.80 7.69 7.86
CA GLN A 110 -6.07 8.27 8.30
C GLN A 110 -5.98 9.01 9.64
N SER A 111 -4.77 9.18 10.21
CA SER A 111 -4.57 9.76 11.54
C SER A 111 -5.12 11.18 11.71
N ASN A 112 -5.11 11.99 10.65
CA ASN A 112 -5.57 13.38 10.66
C ASN A 112 -7.02 13.56 10.20
N CYS A 113 -7.73 12.46 10.01
CA CYS A 113 -9.06 12.47 9.44
C CYS A 113 -10.14 12.55 10.50
N LYS A 114 -11.01 13.57 10.39
CA LYS A 114 -12.13 13.74 11.32
C LYS A 114 -13.33 12.85 10.94
N ASN A 115 -13.54 12.59 9.66
CA ASN A 115 -14.68 11.82 9.12
C ASN A 115 -14.21 10.83 8.03
N PRO A 116 -14.24 9.51 8.29
CA PRO A 116 -13.86 8.50 7.28
C PRO A 116 -14.99 8.22 6.26
N PRO A 117 -14.66 7.70 5.05
CA PRO A 117 -13.31 7.40 4.58
C PRO A 117 -12.55 8.66 4.17
N CYS A 118 -11.29 8.70 4.57
CA CYS A 118 -10.41 9.85 4.41
C CYS A 118 -9.89 9.87 3.00
N GLY A 119 -10.50 10.68 2.15
CA GLY A 119 -10.18 10.70 0.74
C GLY A 119 -10.68 11.94 0.02
N TYR A 120 -10.50 11.95 -1.30
CA TYR A 120 -11.03 12.99 -2.18
C TYR A 120 -11.73 12.39 -3.39
N ASP A 121 -12.72 13.12 -3.92
CA ASP A 121 -13.61 12.68 -5.00
C ASP A 121 -13.12 13.05 -6.41
N ASP A 122 -12.08 13.88 -6.50
CA ASP A 122 -11.62 14.48 -7.75
C ASP A 122 -10.71 13.58 -8.60
N ALA A 123 -10.55 12.30 -8.24
CA ALA A 123 -9.76 11.40 -9.06
C ALA A 123 -10.55 11.01 -10.33
N ILE A 124 -9.93 11.26 -11.48
CA ILE A 124 -10.51 10.99 -12.81
C ILE A 124 -10.88 9.51 -12.96
N ASN A 125 -10.03 8.62 -12.45
CA ASN A 125 -10.25 7.17 -12.36
C ASN A 125 -9.29 6.55 -11.34
N THR A 126 -9.46 5.26 -11.05
CA THR A 126 -8.58 4.48 -10.17
C THR A 126 -7.10 4.55 -10.54
N CYS A 127 -6.76 4.57 -11.82
CA CYS A 127 -5.37 4.65 -12.24
C CYS A 127 -4.74 5.98 -11.78
N TYR A 128 -5.42 7.09 -12.06
CA TYR A 128 -5.00 8.42 -11.63
C TYR A 128 -4.97 8.57 -10.11
N ALA A 129 -5.95 8.02 -9.39
CA ALA A 129 -5.95 8.00 -7.93
C ALA A 129 -4.67 7.36 -7.38
N CYS A 130 -4.31 6.19 -7.90
CA CYS A 130 -3.16 5.40 -7.47
C CYS A 130 -1.79 5.89 -7.99
N MET A 131 -1.76 6.97 -8.78
CA MET A 131 -0.50 7.63 -9.11
C MET A 131 0.08 8.41 -7.92
N SER A 132 -0.78 8.84 -6.99
CA SER A 132 -0.33 9.48 -5.75
C SER A 132 0.25 8.45 -4.78
N SER A 133 1.36 8.79 -4.12
CA SER A 133 1.95 7.94 -3.10
C SER A 133 1.11 7.84 -1.83
N ASP A 134 0.15 8.73 -1.64
CA ASP A 134 -0.51 8.81 -0.33
C ASP A 134 -1.83 8.05 -0.33
N ILE A 135 -2.21 7.44 -1.46
CA ILE A 135 -3.44 6.69 -1.65
C ILE A 135 -3.19 5.19 -1.47
N ALA A 136 -3.96 4.57 -0.58
CA ALA A 136 -3.93 3.13 -0.34
C ALA A 136 -5.03 2.38 -1.10
N LEU A 137 -6.21 2.99 -1.24
CA LEU A 137 -7.41 2.35 -1.77
C LEU A 137 -8.16 3.34 -2.67
N ALA A 138 -8.75 2.85 -3.75
CA ALA A 138 -9.63 3.64 -4.58
C ALA A 138 -10.88 2.85 -4.99
N PHE A 139 -12.03 3.50 -5.09
CA PHE A 139 -13.28 2.89 -5.55
C PHE A 139 -14.14 3.87 -6.34
N THR A 140 -14.92 3.35 -7.27
CA THR A 140 -15.83 4.17 -8.10
C THR A 140 -16.90 4.85 -7.25
N GLY A 141 -17.14 6.14 -7.53
CA GLY A 141 -18.12 6.97 -6.83
C GLY A 141 -17.47 8.01 -5.93
N LYS A 142 -18.23 8.51 -4.95
CA LYS A 142 -17.78 9.48 -3.94
C LYS A 142 -17.31 8.78 -2.67
N CYS A 143 -16.38 9.40 -1.95
CA CYS A 143 -15.88 8.97 -0.65
C CYS A 143 -16.98 9.03 0.41
N HIS A 144 -17.83 10.04 0.33
CA HIS A 144 -19.03 10.14 1.15
C HIS A 144 -20.23 9.72 0.31
N GLN A 145 -20.89 8.63 0.72
CA GLN A 145 -22.23 8.32 0.24
C GLN A 145 -23.18 9.12 1.14
N ASP A 146 -23.93 10.05 0.55
CA ASP A 146 -25.06 10.73 1.21
C ASP A 146 -26.11 9.70 1.69
#